data_AF-X1NSI4-F1
#
_entry.id   AF-X1NSI4-F1
#
_cell.length_a   1.000
_cell.length_b   1.000
_cell.length_c   1.000
_cell.angle_alpha   90.00
_cell.angle_beta   90.00
_cell.angle_gamma   90.00
#
_symmetry.space_group_name_H-M   'P 1'
#
loop_
_entity.id
_entity.type
_entity.pdbx_description
1 polymer ?
#
loop_
_entity_poly.entity_id
_entity_poly.type
_entity_poly.pdbx_seq_one_letter_code
_entity_poly.pdbx_strand_id
1 'polypeptide(L)'
;MQKFTAEFKAIKDTLDKCWGERGSKKDTLNRLIEARKKTFANIYLGKVSPSKKKIINSEIRQLEEDVSDLDITIKELEHRYMLLKKQGLHIQEVKEA
;
A
#
# COMPACT_ATOMS: atom_id res chain seq x y z
N MET A 1 25.67 -17.50 5.39
CA MET A 1 24.31 -17.74 5.94
C MET A 1 23.72 -16.51 6.63
N GLN A 2 24.44 -15.81 7.52
CA GLN A 2 23.91 -14.64 8.28
C GLN A 2 23.39 -13.46 7.41
N LYS A 3 24.03 -13.16 6.27
CA LYS A 3 23.58 -12.08 5.36
C LYS A 3 22.22 -12.40 4.69
N PHE A 4 22.02 -13.65 4.28
CA PHE A 4 20.77 -14.12 3.67
C PHE A 4 19.57 -13.98 4.63
N THR A 5 19.76 -14.36 5.90
CA THR A 5 18.72 -14.23 6.93
C THR A 5 18.38 -12.77 7.27
N ALA A 6 19.34 -11.86 7.18
CA ALA A 6 19.12 -10.43 7.45
C ALA A 6 18.30 -9.77 6.34
N GLU A 7 18.65 -10.04 5.08
CA GLU A 7 17.92 -9.49 3.91
C GLU A 7 16.50 -10.06 3.82
N PHE A 8 16.33 -11.37 4.06
CA PHE A 8 15.02 -12.00 4.10
C PHE A 8 14.10 -11.39 5.16
N LYS A 9 14.63 -11.16 6.38
CA LYS A 9 13.88 -10.51 7.46
C LYS A 9 13.55 -9.07 7.10
N ALA A 10 14.49 -8.32 6.55
CA ALA A 10 14.26 -6.93 6.15
C ALA A 10 13.14 -6.79 5.10
N ILE A 11 13.10 -7.69 4.11
CA ILE A 11 12.03 -7.69 3.10
C ILE A 11 10.69 -8.03 3.73
N LYS A 12 10.64 -9.03 4.62
CA LYS A 12 9.41 -9.37 5.35
C LYS A 12 8.89 -8.20 6.19
N ASP A 13 9.77 -7.60 7.00
CA ASP A 13 9.40 -6.45 7.84
C ASP A 13 8.94 -5.25 6.99
N THR A 14 9.48 -5.09 5.78
CA THR A 14 9.07 -4.04 4.84
C THR A 14 7.72 -4.36 4.20
N LEU A 15 7.47 -5.62 3.81
CA LEU A 15 6.17 -6.06 3.31
C LEU A 15 5.06 -5.81 4.33
N ASP A 16 5.28 -6.17 5.60
CA ASP A 16 4.31 -5.97 6.66
C ASP A 16 3.97 -4.47 6.83
N LYS A 17 4.97 -3.59 6.73
CA LYS A 17 4.77 -2.13 6.74
C LYS A 17 3.96 -1.65 5.52
N CYS A 18 4.33 -2.08 4.32
CA CYS A 18 3.62 -1.69 3.09
C CYS A 18 2.16 -2.13 3.12
N TRP A 19 1.87 -3.35 3.60
CA TRP A 19 0.49 -3.83 3.77
C TRP A 19 -0.28 -3.02 4.80
N GLY A 20 0.35 -2.67 5.93
CA GLY A 20 -0.24 -1.82 6.95
C GLY A 20 -0.57 -0.41 6.43
N GLU A 21 0.38 0.23 5.75
CA GLU A 21 0.19 1.56 5.16
C GLU A 21 -0.91 1.53 4.08
N ARG A 22 -0.88 0.53 3.20
CA ARG A 22 -1.90 0.33 2.17
C ARG A 22 -3.29 0.19 2.78
N GLY A 23 -3.44 -0.60 3.83
CA GLY A 23 -4.70 -0.76 4.55
C GLY A 23 -5.22 0.58 5.08
N SER A 24 -4.37 1.32 5.79
CA SER A 24 -4.70 2.64 6.35
C SER A 24 -5.11 3.66 5.29
N LYS A 25 -4.37 3.74 4.17
CA LYS A 25 -4.69 4.64 3.06
C LYS A 25 -5.99 4.26 2.37
N LYS A 26 -6.26 2.96 2.20
CA LYS A 26 -7.52 2.46 1.63
C LYS A 26 -8.71 2.77 2.52
N ASP A 27 -8.57 2.65 3.84
CA ASP A 27 -9.62 3.04 4.79
C ASP A 27 -9.89 4.54 4.74
N THR A 28 -8.84 5.35 4.64
CA THR A 28 -8.95 6.80 4.48
C THR A 28 -9.65 7.18 3.17
N LEU A 29 -9.29 6.53 2.07
CA LEU A 29 -9.93 6.69 0.76
C LEU A 29 -11.43 6.38 0.84
N ASN A 30 -11.82 5.28 1.46
CA ASN A 30 -13.23 4.91 1.65
C ASN A 30 -14.00 5.98 2.44
N ARG A 31 -13.41 6.49 3.53
CA ARG A 31 -14.01 7.59 4.32
C ARG A 31 -14.18 8.86 3.49
N LEU A 32 -13.20 9.22 2.67
CA LEU A 32 -13.28 10.40 1.80
C LEU A 32 -14.32 10.23 0.68
N ILE A 33 -14.48 9.04 0.12
CA ILE A 33 -15.52 8.74 -0.87
C ILE A 33 -16.92 8.96 -0.27
N GLU A 34 -17.15 8.56 0.97
CA GLU A 34 -18.41 8.84 1.68
C GLU A 34 -18.55 10.33 2.02
N ALA A 35 -17.48 10.97 2.49
CA ALA A 35 -17.47 12.41 2.74
C ALA A 35 -17.74 13.24 1.47
N ARG A 36 -17.33 12.74 0.29
CA ARG A 36 -17.60 13.37 -1.01
C ARG A 36 -19.09 13.44 -1.30
N LYS A 37 -19.84 12.37 -1.05
CA LYS A 37 -21.30 12.35 -1.24
C LYS A 37 -21.97 13.44 -0.37
N LYS A 38 -21.59 13.51 0.91
CA LYS A 38 -22.09 14.53 1.84
C LYS A 38 -21.70 15.95 1.41
N THR A 39 -20.47 16.13 0.96
CA THR A 39 -19.96 17.42 0.47
C THR A 39 -20.75 17.89 -0.75
N PHE A 40 -21.06 17.01 -1.69
CA PHE A 40 -21.79 17.38 -2.90
C PHE A 40 -23.25 17.75 -2.58
N ALA A 41 -23.89 17.02 -1.67
CA ALA A 41 -25.21 17.38 -1.15
C ALA A 41 -25.18 18.77 -0.47
N ASN A 42 -24.17 19.06 0.35
CA ASN A 42 -24.03 20.36 0.99
C ASN A 42 -23.76 21.50 -0.01
N ILE A 43 -23.00 21.25 -1.10
CA ILE A 43 -22.79 22.22 -2.17
C ILE A 43 -24.12 22.51 -2.88
N TYR A 44 -24.89 21.47 -3.20
CA TYR A 44 -26.20 21.62 -3.83
C TYR A 44 -27.16 22.44 -2.97
N LEU A 45 -27.12 22.25 -1.65
CA LEU A 45 -27.91 23.02 -0.68
C LEU A 45 -27.32 24.41 -0.37
N GLY A 46 -26.24 24.84 -1.01
CA GLY A 46 -25.59 26.13 -0.77
C GLY A 46 -24.89 26.26 0.59
N LYS A 47 -24.72 25.16 1.33
CA LYS A 47 -24.14 25.15 2.70
C LYS A 47 -22.62 25.24 2.71
N VAL A 48 -21.96 24.84 1.62
CA VAL A 48 -20.50 24.88 1.50
C VAL A 48 -20.10 25.34 0.10
N SER A 49 -18.90 25.93 -0.01
CA SER A 49 -18.38 26.42 -1.30
C SER A 49 -18.13 25.28 -2.30
N PRO A 50 -18.42 25.50 -3.60
CA PRO A 50 -18.05 24.57 -4.68
C PRO A 50 -16.56 24.24 -4.73
N SER A 51 -15.68 25.10 -4.18
CA SER A 51 -14.23 24.82 -4.10
C SER A 51 -13.91 23.55 -3.32
N LYS A 52 -14.74 23.17 -2.35
CA LYS A 52 -14.61 21.93 -1.57
C LYS A 52 -14.70 20.68 -2.45
N LYS A 53 -15.42 20.74 -3.57
CA LYS A 53 -15.46 19.65 -4.57
C LYS A 53 -14.09 19.39 -5.18
N LYS A 54 -13.34 20.45 -5.51
CA LYS A 54 -12.01 20.31 -6.10
C LYS A 54 -11.03 19.70 -5.11
N ILE A 55 -11.07 20.17 -3.86
CA ILE A 55 -10.21 19.70 -2.77
C ILE A 55 -10.43 18.20 -2.52
N ILE A 56 -11.67 17.78 -2.25
CA ILE A 56 -11.95 16.37 -1.93
C ILE A 56 -11.64 15.42 -3.09
N ASN A 57 -11.86 15.86 -4.34
CA ASN A 57 -11.50 15.05 -5.51
C ASN A 57 -9.98 14.95 -5.68
N SER A 58 -9.23 16.00 -5.34
CA SER A 58 -7.77 15.98 -5.40
C SER A 58 -7.19 15.02 -4.36
N GLU A 59 -7.72 15.05 -3.13
CA GLU A 59 -7.31 14.14 -2.05
C GLU A 59 -7.61 12.68 -2.39
N ILE A 60 -8.79 12.40 -2.96
CA ILE A 60 -9.16 11.06 -3.43
C ILE A 60 -8.18 10.57 -4.49
N ARG A 61 -7.88 11.38 -5.52
CA ARG A 61 -6.94 11.01 -6.58
C ARG A 61 -5.55 10.71 -6.04
N GLN A 62 -5.04 11.56 -5.15
CA GLN A 62 -3.73 11.34 -4.54
C GLN A 62 -3.69 10.02 -3.77
N LEU A 63 -4.74 9.69 -3.00
CA LEU A 63 -4.80 8.42 -2.28
C LEU A 63 -4.94 7.21 -3.19
N GLU A 64 -5.64 7.34 -4.32
CA GLU A 64 -5.71 6.28 -5.33
C GLU A 64 -4.33 5.99 -5.95
N GLU A 65 -3.57 7.04 -6.28
CA GLU A 65 -2.19 6.93 -6.76
C GLU A 65 -1.28 6.31 -5.70
N ASP A 66 -1.31 6.81 -4.48
CA ASP A 66 -0.53 6.28 -3.35
C ASP A 66 -0.79 4.79 -3.09
N VAL A 67 -2.06 4.35 -3.17
CA VAL A 67 -2.43 2.94 -3.00
C VAL A 67 -1.93 2.10 -4.17
N SER A 68 -1.98 2.63 -5.39
CA SER A 68 -1.44 1.97 -6.58
C SER A 68 0.08 1.78 -6.49
N ASP A 69 0.81 2.80 -6.05
CA ASP A 69 2.26 2.74 -5.87
C ASP A 69 2.66 1.72 -4.79
N LEU A 70 1.89 1.66 -3.70
CA LEU A 70 2.04 0.62 -2.68
C LEU A 70 1.77 -0.78 -3.24
N ASP A 71 0.73 -0.94 -4.08
CA ASP A 71 0.43 -2.22 -4.73
C ASP A 71 1.57 -2.69 -5.66
N ILE A 72 2.21 -1.76 -6.37
CA ILE A 72 3.40 -2.07 -7.20
C ILE A 72 4.57 -2.48 -6.31
N THR A 73 4.84 -1.71 -5.26
CA THR A 73 5.94 -1.96 -4.31
C THR A 73 5.79 -3.32 -3.62
N ILE A 74 4.58 -3.65 -3.17
CA ILE A 74 4.26 -4.93 -2.54
C ILE A 74 4.55 -6.08 -3.52
N LYS A 75 4.06 -6.01 -4.76
CA LYS A 75 4.31 -7.05 -5.77
C LYS A 75 5.81 -7.26 -6.02
N GLU A 76 6.58 -6.18 -6.09
CA GLU A 76 8.02 -6.28 -6.28
C GLU A 76 8.70 -6.95 -5.08
N LEU A 77 8.33 -6.56 -3.85
CA LEU A 77 8.88 -7.13 -2.63
C LEU A 77 8.48 -8.60 -2.46
N GLU A 78 7.24 -8.98 -2.80
CA GLU A 78 6.77 -10.37 -2.78
C GLU A 78 7.56 -11.24 -3.76
N HIS A 79 7.84 -10.72 -4.97
CA HIS A 79 8.67 -11.40 -5.95
C HIS A 79 10.10 -11.60 -5.43
N ARG A 80 10.73 -10.56 -4.87
CA ARG A 80 12.06 -10.65 -4.26
C ARG A 80 12.10 -11.62 -3.08
N TYR A 81 11.08 -11.60 -2.22
CA TYR A 81 10.94 -12.51 -1.09
C TYR A 81 10.84 -13.98 -1.56
N MET A 82 10.05 -14.24 -2.60
CA MET A 82 9.90 -15.57 -3.19
C MET A 82 11.24 -16.08 -3.77
N LEU A 83 11.97 -15.24 -4.50
CA LEU A 83 13.26 -15.61 -5.07
C LEU A 83 14.28 -15.96 -3.99
N LEU A 84 14.38 -15.14 -2.94
CA LEU A 84 15.26 -15.44 -1.80
C LEU A 84 14.85 -16.73 -1.11
N LYS A 85 13.55 -16.97 -0.89
CA LYS A 85 13.07 -18.23 -0.30
C LYS A 85 13.53 -19.45 -1.11
N LYS A 86 13.44 -19.40 -2.44
CA LYS A 86 13.91 -20.47 -3.34
C LYS A 86 15.43 -20.67 -3.25
N GLN A 87 16.21 -19.60 -3.22
CA GLN A 87 17.66 -19.68 -3.07
C GLN A 87 18.08 -20.27 -1.72
N GLY A 88 17.38 -19.91 -0.63
CA GLY A 88 17.63 -20.46 0.70
C GLY A 88 17.42 -21.97 0.77
N LEU A 89 16.36 -22.47 0.11
CA LEU A 89 16.10 -23.91 0.01
C LEU A 89 17.24 -24.66 -0.71
N HIS A 90 17.73 -24.09 -1.80
CA HIS A 90 18.82 -24.69 -2.57
C HIS A 90 20.16 -24.71 -1.79
N ILE A 91 20.40 -23.72 -0.91
CA ILE A 91 21.57 -23.69 -0.02
C ILE A 91 21.48 -24.76 1.08
N GLN A 92 20.27 -25.13 1.52
CA GLN A 92 20.06 -26.23 2.48
C GLN A 92 20.29 -27.59 1.83
N GLU A 93 19.74 -27.82 0.63
CA GLU A 93 19.90 -29.09 -0.10
C GLU A 93 21.38 -29.41 -0.39
N VAL A 94 22.21 -28.42 -0.73
CA VAL A 94 23.65 -28.61 -1.01
C VAL A 94 24.46 -28.92 0.25
N LYS A 95 23.96 -28.60 1.45
CA LYS A 95 24.67 -28.87 2.71
C LYS A 95 24.37 -30.25 3.30
N GLU A 96 23.32 -30.91 2.84
CA GLU A 96 22.90 -32.23 3.33
C GLU A 96 23.23 -33.37 2.35
N ALA A 97 23.95 -33.10 1.26
CA ALA A 97 24.39 -34.07 0.25
C ALA A 97 25.89 -34.39 0.35
#